data_AF-A0A2D6Q8V2-F1
#
_entry.id   AF-A0A2D6Q8V2-F1
#
_cell.length_a   1.000
_cell.length_b   1.000
_cell.length_c   1.000
_cell.angle_alpha   90.00
_cell.angle_beta   90.00
_cell.angle_gamma   90.00
#
_symmetry.space_group_name_H-M   'P 1'
#
loop_
_entity.id
_entity.type
_entity.pdbx_description
1 polymer ?
#
loop_
_entity_poly.entity_id
_entity_poly.type
_entity_poly.pdbx_seq_one_letter_code
_entity_poly.pdbx_strand_id
1 'polypeptide(L)'
;MNIQRVKQGARVTYANGVYMMLLGLFIILFDNMNMSANFNSINQLWGFFSKFNPEISYIFILFHILIGTLLFSSGIMILYLSDYIIKRKEKMTWIILFIVGIINWVALLIISIILGNILLIILTAIGWLTFIFGMLLPIKYYLEKSYREY
;
A
#
# COMPACT_ATOMS: atom_id res chain seq x y z
N MET A 1 -25.44 -2.40 -18.11
CA MET A 1 -24.47 -2.01 -17.06
C MET A 1 -23.32 -3.01 -17.03
N ASN A 2 -22.08 -2.58 -17.26
CA ASN A 2 -21.03 -3.49 -17.73
C ASN A 2 -20.29 -4.21 -16.57
N ILE A 3 -20.71 -5.44 -16.25
CA ILE A 3 -20.06 -6.35 -15.28
C ILE A 3 -18.56 -6.51 -15.58
N GLN A 4 -18.12 -6.32 -16.83
CA GLN A 4 -16.70 -6.35 -17.18
C GLN A 4 -15.91 -5.25 -16.47
N ARG A 5 -16.48 -4.07 -16.23
CA ARG A 5 -15.80 -2.99 -15.50
C ARG A 5 -15.55 -3.35 -14.04
N VAL A 6 -16.43 -4.14 -13.43
CA VAL A 6 -16.23 -4.68 -12.08
C VAL A 6 -15.03 -5.61 -12.04
N LYS A 7 -14.98 -6.54 -13.00
CA LYS A 7 -13.84 -7.47 -13.10
C LYS A 7 -12.54 -6.75 -13.46
N GLN A 8 -12.58 -5.72 -14.29
CA GLN A 8 -11.41 -4.90 -14.64
C GLN A 8 -10.90 -4.14 -13.42
N GLY A 9 -11.76 -3.42 -12.70
CA GLY A 9 -11.38 -2.71 -11.48
C GLY A 9 -10.78 -3.66 -10.44
N ALA A 10 -11.42 -4.80 -10.20
CA ALA A 10 -10.93 -5.79 -9.26
C ALA A 10 -9.60 -6.44 -9.69
N ARG A 11 -9.32 -6.58 -10.99
CA ARG A 11 -8.00 -7.03 -11.48
C ARG A 11 -6.93 -5.96 -11.26
N VAL A 12 -7.26 -4.68 -11.42
CA VAL A 12 -6.33 -3.57 -11.12
C VAL A 12 -6.01 -3.56 -9.63
N THR A 13 -7.01 -3.69 -8.76
CA THR A 13 -6.77 -3.75 -7.31
C THR A 13 -6.05 -5.03 -6.89
N TYR A 14 -6.25 -6.15 -7.58
CA TYR A 14 -5.47 -7.36 -7.37
C TYR A 14 -3.98 -7.10 -7.68
N ALA A 15 -3.67 -6.51 -8.84
CA ALA A 15 -2.29 -6.13 -9.17
C ALA A 15 -1.70 -5.12 -8.16
N ASN A 16 -2.53 -4.21 -7.64
CA ASN A 16 -2.15 -3.28 -6.58
C ASN A 16 -1.81 -4.00 -5.25
N GLY A 17 -2.53 -5.08 -4.92
CA GLY A 17 -2.18 -5.94 -3.78
C GLY A 17 -0.80 -6.58 -3.93
N VAL A 18 -0.47 -7.08 -5.13
CA VAL A 18 0.88 -7.58 -5.44
C VAL A 18 1.91 -6.47 -5.29
N TYR A 19 1.62 -5.29 -5.84
CA TYR A 19 2.49 -4.13 -5.73
C TYR A 19 2.76 -3.74 -4.26
N MET A 20 1.73 -3.74 -3.41
CA MET A 20 1.87 -3.45 -1.98
C MET A 20 2.76 -4.48 -1.27
N MET A 21 2.67 -5.77 -1.61
CA MET A 21 3.58 -6.79 -1.07
C MET A 21 5.03 -6.55 -1.50
N LEU A 22 5.25 -6.23 -2.77
CA LEU A 22 6.59 -5.91 -3.29
C LEU A 22 7.17 -4.66 -2.63
N LEU A 23 6.34 -3.65 -2.39
CA LEU A 23 6.73 -2.44 -1.66
C LEU A 23 7.10 -2.76 -0.20
N GLY A 24 6.35 -3.63 0.47
CA GLY A 24 6.69 -4.12 1.80
C GLY A 24 8.04 -4.84 1.85
N LEU A 25 8.30 -5.73 0.88
CA LEU A 25 9.60 -6.39 0.74
C LEU A 25 10.72 -5.40 0.43
N PHE A 26 10.46 -4.39 -0.40
CA PHE A 26 11.41 -3.34 -0.71
C PHE A 26 11.82 -2.57 0.55
N ILE A 27 10.87 -2.20 1.42
CA ILE A 27 11.17 -1.52 2.68
C ILE A 27 12.08 -2.37 3.58
N ILE A 28 11.82 -3.69 3.65
CA ILE A 28 12.62 -4.64 4.45
C ILE A 28 14.04 -4.78 3.88
N LEU A 29 14.17 -5.04 2.58
CA LEU A 29 15.46 -5.36 1.95
C LEU A 29 16.37 -4.13 1.79
N PHE A 30 15.78 -2.95 1.63
CA PHE A 30 16.52 -1.71 1.38
C PHE A 30 16.51 -0.76 2.58
N ASP A 31 16.41 -1.30 3.81
CA ASP A 31 16.42 -0.55 5.07
C ASP A 31 17.55 0.48 5.15
N ASN A 32 18.79 0.09 4.85
CA ASN A 32 19.94 0.99 4.88
C ASN A 32 19.80 2.18 3.92
N MET A 33 19.22 1.96 2.73
CA MET A 33 18.98 3.02 1.76
C MET A 33 17.89 3.98 2.25
N ASN A 34 16.82 3.43 2.84
CA ASN A 34 15.73 4.19 3.43
C ASN A 34 16.21 5.04 4.61
N MET A 35 17.08 4.48 5.46
CA MET A 35 17.66 5.20 6.59
C MET A 35 18.65 6.27 6.14
N SER A 36 19.54 5.98 5.20
CA SER A 36 20.49 6.99 4.70
C SER A 36 19.81 8.22 4.11
N ALA A 37 18.64 8.04 3.45
CA ALA A 37 17.86 9.14 2.89
C ALA A 37 17.24 10.05 3.98
N ASN A 38 16.99 9.54 5.19
CA ASN A 38 16.47 10.33 6.30
C ASN A 38 17.58 11.19 6.96
N PHE A 39 18.84 10.74 6.91
CA PHE A 39 20.01 11.48 7.42
C PHE A 39 20.68 12.28 6.29
N ASN A 40 19.92 13.19 5.69
CA ASN A 40 20.29 14.00 4.50
C ASN A 40 21.59 14.82 4.62
N SER A 41 22.26 14.87 5.77
CA SER A 41 23.48 15.66 5.93
C SER A 41 24.75 14.94 5.46
N ILE A 42 24.92 13.62 5.65
CA ILE A 42 26.06 12.82 5.13
C ILE A 42 25.66 11.33 5.17
N ASN A 43 25.76 10.56 4.09
CA ASN A 43 25.49 9.10 4.08
C ASN A 43 26.29 8.31 5.15
N GLN A 44 27.41 8.86 5.64
CA GLN A 44 28.23 8.29 6.70
C GLN A 44 27.62 8.45 8.11
N LEU A 45 26.66 9.35 8.31
CA LEU A 45 26.01 9.58 9.60
C LEU A 45 25.17 8.40 10.05
N TRP A 46 24.51 7.66 9.14
CA TRP A 46 23.81 6.44 9.53
C TRP A 46 24.79 5.35 9.97
N GLY A 47 25.89 5.16 9.23
CA GLY A 47 26.95 4.21 9.62
C GLY A 47 27.62 4.57 10.94
N PHE A 48 27.83 5.87 11.19
CA PHE A 48 28.33 6.36 12.46
C PHE A 48 27.30 6.17 13.58
N PHE A 49 26.06 6.62 13.36
CA PHE A 49 24.97 6.52 14.33
C PHE A 49 24.71 5.07 14.73
N SER A 50 24.61 4.14 13.78
CA SER A 50 24.41 2.72 14.04
C SER A 50 25.58 2.08 14.79
N LYS A 51 26.82 2.53 14.51
CA LYS A 51 28.01 2.07 15.26
C LYS A 51 28.03 2.56 16.71
N PHE A 52 27.64 3.81 16.97
CA PHE A 52 27.70 4.42 18.31
C PHE A 52 26.39 4.28 19.11
N ASN A 53 25.27 3.96 18.46
CA ASN A 53 23.95 3.76 19.06
C ASN A 53 23.28 2.49 18.51
N PRO A 54 23.88 1.29 18.69
CA PRO A 54 23.43 0.06 18.05
C PRO A 54 22.02 -0.35 18.48
N GLU A 55 21.64 -0.12 19.74
CA GLU A 55 20.29 -0.45 20.24
C GLU A 55 19.22 0.40 19.57
N ILE A 56 19.46 1.70 19.42
CA ILE A 56 18.51 2.62 18.76
C ILE A 56 18.42 2.29 17.27
N SER A 57 19.55 2.00 16.62
CA SER A 57 19.58 1.55 15.23
C SER A 57 18.79 0.26 15.02
N TYR A 58 18.86 -0.68 15.96
CA TYR A 58 18.10 -1.93 15.88
C TYR A 58 16.58 -1.70 15.97
N ILE A 59 16.13 -0.74 16.81
CA ILE A 59 14.71 -0.36 16.88
C ILE A 59 14.21 0.16 15.54
N PHE A 60 15.01 0.97 14.84
CA PHE A 60 14.69 1.48 13.52
C PHE A 60 14.57 0.38 12.46
N ILE A 61 15.48 -0.60 12.47
CA ILE A 61 15.41 -1.78 11.59
C ILE A 61 14.14 -2.58 11.88
N LEU A 62 13.84 -2.84 13.16
CA LEU A 62 12.62 -3.54 13.57
C LEU A 62 11.36 -2.82 13.11
N PHE A 63 11.35 -1.48 13.17
CA PHE A 63 10.23 -0.67 12.71
C PHE A 63 9.99 -0.83 11.21
N HIS A 64 11.04 -0.83 10.38
CA HIS A 64 10.91 -1.11 8.95
C HIS A 64 10.45 -2.54 8.67
N ILE A 65 10.95 -3.53 9.43
CA ILE A 65 10.48 -4.93 9.32
C ILE A 65 8.98 -5.01 9.60
N LEU A 66 8.51 -4.33 10.66
CA LEU A 66 7.11 -4.31 11.05
C LEU A 66 6.23 -3.63 10.00
N ILE A 67 6.65 -2.48 9.46
CA ILE A 67 5.94 -1.82 8.35
C ILE A 67 5.89 -2.74 7.13
N GLY A 68 7.02 -3.36 6.76
CA GLY A 68 7.09 -4.24 5.60
C GLY A 68 6.18 -5.45 5.73
N THR A 69 6.13 -6.08 6.91
CA THR A 69 5.20 -7.20 7.18
C THR A 69 3.74 -6.77 7.19
N LEU A 70 3.43 -5.57 7.71
CA LEU A 70 2.09 -4.99 7.66
C LEU A 70 1.63 -4.75 6.22
N LEU A 71 2.51 -4.22 5.36
CA LEU A 71 2.21 -4.02 3.93
C LEU A 71 2.05 -5.35 3.20
N PHE A 72 2.90 -6.33 3.51
CA PHE A 72 2.80 -7.66 2.90
C PHE A 72 1.47 -8.34 3.24
N SER A 73 1.10 -8.35 4.52
CA SER A 73 -0.18 -8.89 4.98
C SER A 73 -1.39 -8.11 4.42
N SER A 74 -1.32 -6.79 4.36
CA SER A 74 -2.33 -5.94 3.72
C SER A 74 -2.48 -6.25 2.23
N GLY A 75 -1.36 -6.49 1.54
CA GLY A 75 -1.35 -6.92 0.15
C GLY A 75 -2.08 -8.25 -0.06
N ILE A 76 -1.82 -9.26 0.78
CA ILE A 76 -2.55 -10.54 0.76
C ILE A 76 -4.05 -10.32 0.95
N MET A 77 -4.44 -9.48 1.90
CA MET A 77 -5.85 -9.18 2.14
C MET A 77 -6.50 -8.50 0.92
N ILE A 78 -5.81 -7.55 0.27
CA ILE A 78 -6.28 -6.91 -0.97
C ILE A 78 -6.46 -7.94 -2.09
N LEU A 79 -5.53 -8.89 -2.25
CA LEU A 79 -5.66 -9.98 -3.23
C LEU A 79 -6.91 -10.81 -2.98
N TYR A 80 -7.12 -11.22 -1.72
CA TYR A 80 -8.27 -12.04 -1.33
C TYR A 80 -9.60 -11.32 -1.59
N LEU A 81 -9.73 -10.06 -1.15
CA LEU A 81 -10.94 -9.27 -1.38
C LEU A 81 -11.18 -9.01 -2.87
N SER A 82 -10.11 -8.76 -3.64
CA SER A 82 -10.21 -8.55 -5.08
C SER A 82 -10.67 -9.81 -5.82
N ASP A 83 -10.11 -10.98 -5.50
CA ASP A 83 -10.56 -12.27 -6.07
C ASP A 83 -12.02 -12.57 -5.70
N TYR A 84 -12.40 -12.29 -4.46
CA TYR A 84 -13.78 -12.44 -4.01
C TYR A 84 -14.74 -11.53 -4.79
N ILE A 85 -14.36 -10.28 -5.08
CA ILE A 85 -15.13 -9.37 -5.95
C ILE A 85 -15.23 -9.91 -7.38
N ILE A 86 -14.16 -10.46 -7.94
CA ILE A 86 -14.17 -11.05 -9.30
C ILE A 86 -15.19 -12.19 -9.39
N LYS A 87 -15.24 -13.05 -8.36
CA LYS A 87 -16.12 -14.23 -8.29
C LYS A 87 -17.56 -13.88 -7.94
N ARG A 88 -17.79 -13.12 -6.86
CA ARG A 88 -19.11 -12.89 -6.25
C ARG A 88 -19.72 -11.52 -6.57
N LYS A 89 -18.90 -10.52 -6.94
CA LYS A 89 -19.34 -9.13 -7.26
C LYS A 89 -20.13 -8.49 -6.11
N GLU A 90 -19.77 -8.82 -4.88
CA GLU A 90 -20.43 -8.32 -3.69
C GLU A 90 -20.05 -6.87 -3.41
N LYS A 91 -21.05 -6.05 -3.04
CA LYS A 91 -20.89 -4.62 -2.77
C LYS A 91 -20.12 -4.40 -1.47
N MET A 92 -20.43 -5.19 -0.43
CA MET A 92 -19.78 -5.05 0.87
C MET A 92 -18.28 -5.34 0.79
N THR A 93 -17.86 -6.37 0.05
CA THR A 93 -16.43 -6.65 -0.17
C THR A 93 -15.71 -5.48 -0.86
N TRP A 94 -16.36 -4.87 -1.86
CA TRP A 94 -15.80 -3.69 -2.53
C TRP A 94 -15.69 -2.48 -1.58
N ILE A 95 -16.68 -2.24 -0.73
CA ILE A 95 -16.63 -1.16 0.29
C ILE A 95 -15.51 -1.42 1.30
N ILE A 96 -15.39 -2.65 1.82
CA ILE A 96 -14.34 -3.02 2.77
C ILE A 96 -12.96 -2.82 2.13
N LEU A 97 -12.78 -3.30 0.90
CA LEU A 97 -11.55 -3.10 0.14
C LEU A 97 -11.22 -1.60 -0.02
N PHE A 98 -12.23 -0.78 -0.31
CA PHE A 98 -12.07 0.68 -0.49
C PHE A 98 -11.56 1.35 0.78
N ILE A 99 -12.23 1.10 1.90
CA ILE A 99 -11.90 1.71 3.18
C ILE A 99 -10.50 1.30 3.63
N VAL A 100 -10.21 -0.01 3.64
CA VAL A 100 -8.91 -0.50 4.10
C VAL A 100 -7.78 -0.02 3.18
N GLY A 101 -7.99 -0.07 1.86
CA GLY A 101 -6.99 0.39 0.91
C GLY A 101 -6.70 1.88 1.02
N ILE A 102 -7.72 2.74 1.17
CA ILE A 102 -7.52 4.19 1.39
C ILE A 102 -6.73 4.44 2.66
N ILE A 103 -7.12 3.82 3.78
CA ILE A 103 -6.45 4.02 5.07
C ILE A 103 -4.96 3.65 4.94
N ASN A 104 -4.66 2.46 4.39
CA ASN A 104 -3.30 1.99 4.25
C ASN A 104 -2.45 2.89 3.33
N TRP A 105 -2.97 3.23 2.15
CA TRP A 105 -2.22 4.04 1.19
C TRP A 105 -1.99 5.47 1.68
N VAL A 106 -2.99 6.11 2.30
CA VAL A 106 -2.87 7.47 2.83
C VAL A 106 -1.92 7.50 4.02
N ALA A 107 -2.02 6.53 4.94
CA ALA A 107 -1.09 6.41 6.06
C ALA A 107 0.36 6.24 5.58
N LEU A 108 0.59 5.39 4.58
CA LEU A 108 1.92 5.18 4.00
C LEU A 108 2.44 6.45 3.31
N LEU A 109 1.58 7.20 2.62
CA LEU A 109 1.97 8.45 1.96
C LEU A 109 2.38 9.51 2.99
N ILE A 110 1.61 9.66 4.08
CA ILE A 110 1.94 10.57 5.19
C ILE A 110 3.29 10.21 5.79
N ILE A 111 3.51 8.93 6.11
CA ILE A 111 4.79 8.45 6.64
C ILE A 111 5.93 8.76 5.67
N SER A 112 5.73 8.49 4.37
CA SER A 112 6.76 8.74 3.34
C SER A 112 7.13 10.22 3.23
N ILE A 113 6.14 11.13 3.34
CA ILE A 113 6.34 12.58 3.32
C ILE A 113 7.10 13.03 4.59
N ILE A 114 6.70 12.55 5.76
CA ILE A 114 7.36 12.89 7.03
C ILE A 114 8.83 12.45 7.02
N LEU A 115 9.11 11.28 6.46
CA LEU A 115 10.48 10.76 6.32
C LEU A 115 11.29 11.51 5.24
N GLY A 116 10.64 12.25 4.33
CA GLY A 116 11.33 12.98 3.26
C GLY A 116 11.97 12.08 2.19
N ASN A 117 11.65 10.78 2.17
CA ASN A 117 12.19 9.84 1.20
C ASN A 117 11.46 9.95 -0.15
N ILE A 118 12.03 10.73 -1.06
CA ILE A 118 11.43 11.04 -2.39
C ILE A 118 11.10 9.76 -3.17
N LEU A 119 11.98 8.75 -3.14
CA LEU A 119 11.74 7.48 -3.83
C LEU A 119 10.50 6.78 -3.28
N LEU A 120 10.39 6.68 -1.95
CA LEU A 120 9.24 6.07 -1.30
C LEU A 120 7.95 6.85 -1.53
N ILE A 121 8.02 8.19 -1.56
CA ILE A 121 6.88 9.06 -1.90
C ILE A 121 6.38 8.74 -3.31
N ILE A 122 7.27 8.67 -4.31
CA ILE A 122 6.90 8.39 -5.70
C ILE A 122 6.26 7.00 -5.83
N LEU A 123 6.91 5.96 -5.26
CA LEU A 123 6.39 4.60 -5.29
C LEU A 123 5.01 4.52 -4.62
N THR A 124 4.87 5.10 -3.44
CA THR A 124 3.60 5.12 -2.71
C THR A 124 2.51 5.87 -3.46
N ALA A 125 2.83 7.01 -4.10
CA ALA A 125 1.89 7.77 -4.90
C ALA A 125 1.39 6.97 -6.12
N ILE A 126 2.28 6.24 -6.82
CA ILE A 126 1.89 5.36 -7.93
C ILE A 126 0.94 4.25 -7.43
N GLY A 127 1.28 3.62 -6.31
CA GLY A 127 0.42 2.61 -5.68
C GLY A 127 -0.95 3.17 -5.29
N TRP A 128 -1.00 4.34 -4.67
CA TRP A 128 -2.25 4.99 -4.30
C TRP A 128 -3.10 5.35 -5.53
N LEU A 129 -2.52 5.97 -6.56
CA LEU A 129 -3.24 6.33 -7.78
C LEU A 129 -3.81 5.10 -8.48
N THR A 130 -3.02 4.04 -8.65
CA THR A 130 -3.49 2.80 -9.28
C THR A 130 -4.62 2.13 -8.49
N PHE A 131 -4.57 2.19 -7.15
CA PHE A 131 -5.66 1.74 -6.29
C PHE A 131 -6.94 2.55 -6.52
N ILE A 132 -6.86 3.87 -6.50
CA ILE A 132 -8.02 4.76 -6.75
C ILE A 132 -8.63 4.48 -8.12
N PHE A 133 -7.82 4.36 -9.17
CA PHE A 133 -8.30 4.00 -10.50
C PHE A 133 -9.03 2.64 -10.51
N GLY A 134 -8.46 1.62 -9.86
CA GLY A 134 -9.09 0.30 -9.73
C GLY A 134 -10.46 0.35 -9.03
N MET A 135 -10.59 1.23 -8.03
CA MET A 135 -11.84 1.38 -7.26
C MET A 135 -12.89 2.26 -7.93
N LEU A 136 -12.50 3.24 -8.74
CA LEU A 136 -13.43 4.10 -9.46
C LEU A 136 -14.09 3.39 -10.66
N LEU A 137 -13.39 2.46 -11.32
CA LEU A 137 -13.94 1.71 -12.46
C LEU A 137 -15.31 1.02 -12.17
N PRO A 138 -15.48 0.31 -11.05
CA PRO A 138 -16.75 -0.34 -10.69
C PRO A 138 -17.79 0.59 -10.04
N ILE A 139 -17.49 1.86 -9.74
CA ILE A 139 -18.31 2.68 -8.83
C ILE A 139 -19.76 2.82 -9.29
N LYS A 140 -19.98 3.08 -10.59
CA LYS A 140 -21.33 3.21 -11.17
C LYS A 140 -22.14 1.93 -11.01
N TYR A 141 -21.50 0.76 -11.19
CA TYR A 141 -22.18 -0.54 -11.01
C TYR A 141 -22.70 -0.70 -9.59
N TYR A 142 -21.88 -0.37 -8.58
CA TYR A 142 -22.26 -0.55 -7.18
C TYR A 142 -23.26 0.50 -6.68
N LEU A 143 -23.24 1.71 -7.24
CA LEU A 143 -24.26 2.73 -6.97
C LEU A 143 -25.62 2.33 -7.56
N GLU A 144 -25.65 1.94 -8.84
CA GLU A 144 -26.88 1.55 -9.54
C GLU A 144 -27.47 0.23 -9.02
N LYS A 145 -26.63 -0.74 -8.59
CA LYS A 145 -27.12 -1.98 -7.95
C LYS A 145 -27.91 -1.68 -6.68
N SER A 146 -27.49 -0.68 -5.91
CA SER A 146 -28.18 -0.25 -4.69
C SER A 146 -29.60 0.25 -4.99
N TYR A 147 -29.77 1.04 -6.05
CA TYR A 147 -31.06 1.62 -6.43
C TYR A 147 -32.11 0.60 -6.90
N ARG A 148 -31.73 -0.64 -7.19
CA ARG A 148 -32.67 -1.69 -7.61
C ARG A 148 -33.09 -2.63 -6.49
N GLU A 149 -32.38 -2.60 -5.36
CA GLU A 149 -32.68 -3.42 -4.17
C GLU A 149 -33.55 -2.67 -3.14
N TYR A 150 -33.85 -1.39 -3.39
CA TYR A 150 -34.77 -0.53 -2.63
C TYR A 150 -35.85 0.02 -3.57
#